data_AF-A0A957RVY1-F1
#
_entry.id   AF-A0A957RVY1-F1
#
_cell.length_a   1.000
_cell.length_b   1.000
_cell.length_c   1.000
_cell.angle_alpha   90.00
_cell.angle_beta   90.00
_cell.angle_gamma   90.00
#
_symmetry.space_group_name_H-M   'P 1'
#
loop_
_entity.id
_entity.type
_entity.pdbx_description
1 polymer ?
#
loop_
_entity_poly.entity_id
_entity_poly.type
_entity_poly.pdbx_seq_one_letter_code
_entity_poly.pdbx_strand_id
1 'polypeptide(L)'
;MPIASSYTFAADPTRRPAHAHKDSPKTPEPYIAADALIQAVNLAIFLHRPLLLEGEAGCGKSMLARAVAYELGLPFYRWDVRSTSKAQEGLYTYDAILRLHDVQTVKAGAGQPPRDPADPVAYRKLGALGKAFALTECPAVVLIDEIDKADVDFPNDLLTVLDEPWELHIPETGEPPIQATHYPIVIVTSN
;
A
#
# COMPACT_ATOMS: atom_id res chain seq x y z
N MET A 1 17.90 2.80 17.24
CA MET A 1 16.69 1.97 17.03
C MET A 1 15.49 2.88 17.18
N PRO A 2 14.71 3.14 16.12
CA PRO A 2 13.49 3.89 16.28
C PRO A 2 12.51 3.05 17.11
N ILE A 3 11.76 3.76 17.94
CA ILE A 3 11.01 3.27 19.09
C ILE A 3 9.83 2.42 18.61
N ALA A 4 9.91 1.10 18.76
CA ALA A 4 8.78 0.19 18.58
C ALA A 4 7.79 0.37 19.75
N SER A 5 6.99 1.45 19.77
CA SER A 5 6.10 1.74 20.91
C SER A 5 4.91 2.69 20.65
N SER A 6 4.25 2.68 19.49
CA SER A 6 3.09 3.61 19.30
C SER A 6 1.82 3.04 18.68
N TYR A 7 1.84 1.85 18.08
CA TYR A 7 0.66 1.31 17.41
C TYR A 7 0.20 0.01 18.04
N THR A 8 -0.99 0.05 18.66
CA THR A 8 -1.64 -1.11 19.29
C THR A 8 -3.12 -1.08 18.97
N PHE A 9 -3.55 -2.05 18.18
CA PHE A 9 -4.94 -2.29 17.82
C PHE A 9 -5.65 -2.99 18.99
N ALA A 10 -6.82 -2.49 19.41
CA ALA A 10 -7.65 -3.10 20.46
C ALA A 10 -9.07 -3.42 19.97
N ALA A 11 -9.35 -3.24 18.67
CA ALA A 11 -10.68 -3.41 18.10
C ALA A 11 -11.73 -2.49 18.76
N ASP A 12 -11.33 -1.27 19.11
CA ASP A 12 -12.18 -0.27 19.73
C ASP A 12 -12.38 0.92 18.77
N PRO A 13 -13.56 1.04 18.14
CA PRO A 13 -13.85 2.10 17.18
C PRO A 13 -13.91 3.51 17.82
N THR A 14 -13.79 3.62 19.14
CA THR A 14 -13.75 4.92 19.84
C THR A 14 -12.32 5.46 20.02
N ARG A 15 -11.29 4.63 19.80
CA ARG A 15 -9.88 4.99 20.04
C ARG A 15 -9.20 5.80 18.94
N ARG A 16 -9.92 6.21 17.88
CA ARG A 16 -9.32 6.98 16.78
C ARG A 16 -8.65 8.27 17.30
N PRO A 17 -7.36 8.50 16.99
CA PRO A 17 -6.64 9.69 17.43
C PRO A 17 -7.27 10.98 16.91
N ALA A 18 -7.25 12.04 17.74
CA ALA A 18 -7.71 13.37 17.35
C ALA A 18 -6.91 13.94 16.16
N HIS A 19 -5.62 13.59 16.06
CA HIS A 19 -4.72 13.99 14.99
C HIS A 19 -4.42 12.82 14.03
N ALA A 20 -5.47 12.15 13.56
CA ALA A 20 -5.35 11.11 12.54
C ALA A 20 -4.89 11.67 11.18
N HIS A 21 -4.17 10.86 10.41
CA HIS A 21 -3.71 11.22 9.08
C HIS A 21 -4.88 11.54 8.14
N LYS A 22 -4.68 12.46 7.18
CA LYS A 22 -5.74 12.89 6.24
C LYS A 22 -6.28 11.75 5.37
N ASP A 23 -5.43 10.77 5.08
CA ASP A 23 -5.75 9.57 4.28
C ASP A 23 -6.19 8.39 5.17
N SER A 24 -6.39 8.61 6.48
CA SER A 24 -7.00 7.59 7.33
C SER A 24 -8.49 7.45 7.00
N PRO A 25 -9.09 6.27 7.22
CA PRO A 25 -10.54 6.13 7.21
C PRO A 25 -11.18 7.12 8.20
N LYS A 26 -12.31 7.72 7.83
CA LYS A 26 -13.03 8.74 8.63
C LYS A 26 -14.29 8.20 9.28
N THR A 27 -14.92 7.21 8.66
CA THR A 27 -16.11 6.54 9.18
C THR A 27 -15.67 5.38 10.05
N PRO A 28 -16.16 5.28 11.31
CA PRO A 28 -15.89 4.11 12.14
C PRO A 28 -16.43 2.85 11.47
N GLU A 29 -15.64 1.79 11.48
CA GLU A 29 -16.06 0.44 11.12
C GLU A 29 -15.93 -0.42 12.39
N PRO A 30 -17.00 -0.52 13.20
CA PRO A 30 -16.98 -1.36 14.39
C PRO A 30 -16.66 -2.80 13.98
N TYR A 31 -15.50 -3.28 14.41
CA TYR A 31 -15.02 -4.62 14.09
C TYR A 31 -14.86 -5.38 15.40
N ILE A 32 -15.73 -6.37 15.65
CA ILE A 32 -15.66 -7.20 16.85
C ILE A 32 -14.68 -8.33 16.58
N ALA A 33 -13.44 -8.17 17.03
CA ALA A 33 -12.40 -9.18 16.89
C ALA A 33 -12.32 -10.06 18.14
N ALA A 34 -12.01 -11.35 17.95
CA ALA A 34 -11.58 -12.21 19.04
C ALA A 34 -10.17 -11.81 19.52
N ASP A 35 -9.87 -12.05 20.80
CA ASP A 35 -8.57 -11.69 21.40
C ASP A 35 -7.37 -12.25 20.62
N ALA A 36 -7.50 -13.48 20.10
CA ALA A 36 -6.46 -14.10 19.29
C ALA A 36 -6.16 -13.31 18.00
N LEU A 37 -7.19 -12.75 17.35
CA LEU A 37 -7.02 -11.93 16.15
C LEU A 37 -6.40 -10.57 16.48
N ILE A 38 -6.81 -9.96 17.60
CA ILE A 38 -6.19 -8.73 18.11
C ILE A 38 -4.70 -8.96 18.38
N GLN A 39 -4.34 -10.08 19.02
CA GLN A 39 -2.95 -10.45 19.26
C GLN A 39 -2.18 -10.69 17.96
N ALA A 40 -2.75 -11.38 16.98
CA ALA A 40 -2.12 -11.62 15.69
C ALA A 40 -1.80 -10.31 14.95
N VAL A 41 -2.75 -9.36 14.93
CA VAL A 41 -2.54 -8.02 14.35
C VAL A 41 -1.40 -7.29 15.07
N ASN A 42 -1.42 -7.25 16.40
CA ASN A 42 -0.38 -6.55 17.15
C ASN A 42 1.00 -7.21 17.02
N LEU A 43 1.06 -8.54 16.89
CA LEU A 43 2.29 -9.26 16.64
C LEU A 43 2.86 -8.94 15.25
N ALA A 44 2.00 -8.89 14.22
CA ALA A 44 2.38 -8.50 12.86
C ALA A 44 2.94 -7.06 12.83
N ILE A 45 2.29 -6.12 13.52
CA ILE A 45 2.76 -4.74 13.70
C ILE A 45 4.14 -4.73 14.38
N PHE A 46 4.29 -5.46 15.48
CA PHE A 46 5.54 -5.48 16.26
C PHE A 46 6.72 -6.10 15.50
N LEU A 47 6.46 -7.15 14.70
CA LEU A 47 7.49 -7.86 13.94
C LEU A 47 7.78 -7.22 12.57
N HIS A 48 7.01 -6.22 12.15
CA HIS A 48 7.00 -5.68 10.78
C HIS A 48 6.84 -6.80 9.73
N ARG A 49 5.98 -7.79 10.03
CA ARG A 49 5.69 -8.91 9.13
C ARG A 49 4.26 -8.81 8.59
N PRO A 50 4.04 -9.10 7.30
CA PRO A 50 2.69 -9.17 6.75
C PRO A 50 1.80 -10.17 7.48
N LEU A 51 0.54 -9.81 7.71
CA LEU A 51 -0.49 -10.69 8.26
C LEU A 51 -1.33 -11.27 7.12
N LEU A 52 -1.26 -12.59 6.90
CA LEU A 52 -2.17 -13.29 6.00
C LEU A 52 -3.47 -13.67 6.74
N LEU A 53 -4.60 -13.27 6.18
CA LEU A 53 -5.94 -13.59 6.65
C LEU A 53 -6.63 -14.51 5.64
N GLU A 54 -6.91 -15.73 6.07
CA GLU A 54 -7.69 -16.71 5.31
C GLU A 54 -9.08 -16.88 5.91
N GLY A 55 -10.07 -17.16 5.06
CA GLY A 55 -11.42 -17.46 5.50
C GLY A 55 -12.44 -17.23 4.39
N GLU A 56 -13.70 -17.56 4.65
CA GLU A 56 -14.75 -17.45 3.63
C GLU A 56 -14.99 -16.00 3.16
N ALA A 57 -15.55 -15.85 1.97
CA ALA A 57 -15.99 -14.55 1.47
C ALA A 57 -17.03 -13.95 2.43
N GLY A 58 -16.85 -12.67 2.80
CA GLY A 58 -17.77 -11.96 3.69
C GLY A 58 -17.49 -12.08 5.19
N CYS A 59 -16.44 -12.79 5.63
CA CYS A 59 -16.07 -12.87 7.06
C CYS A 59 -15.36 -11.60 7.62
N GLY A 60 -15.26 -10.54 6.82
CA GLY A 60 -14.75 -9.24 7.28
C GLY A 60 -13.22 -9.05 7.19
N LYS A 61 -12.48 -9.89 6.43
CA LYS A 61 -11.01 -9.77 6.27
C LYS A 61 -10.56 -8.36 5.83
N SER A 62 -11.17 -7.83 4.77
CA SER A 62 -10.87 -6.49 4.25
C SER A 62 -11.29 -5.38 5.22
N MET A 63 -12.35 -5.63 6.01
CA MET A 63 -12.83 -4.69 7.03
C MET A 63 -11.86 -4.59 8.21
N LEU A 64 -11.20 -5.70 8.60
CA LEU A 64 -10.18 -5.67 9.64
C LEU A 64 -9.06 -4.67 9.31
N ALA A 65 -8.53 -4.70 8.09
CA ALA A 65 -7.45 -3.79 7.70
C ALA A 65 -7.88 -2.31 7.77
N ARG A 66 -9.12 -2.02 7.35
CA ARG A 66 -9.67 -0.68 7.45
C ARG A 66 -9.95 -0.26 8.90
N ALA A 67 -10.41 -1.16 9.76
CA ALA A 67 -10.59 -0.92 11.19
C ALA A 67 -9.26 -0.63 11.89
N VAL A 68 -8.21 -1.38 11.58
CA VAL A 68 -6.83 -1.13 12.06
C VAL A 68 -6.37 0.27 11.66
N ALA A 69 -6.53 0.66 10.39
CA ALA A 69 -6.14 1.98 9.92
C ALA A 69 -6.93 3.11 10.58
N TYR A 70 -8.24 2.90 10.77
CA TYR A 70 -9.13 3.85 11.46
C TYR A 70 -8.70 4.06 12.92
N GLU A 71 -8.55 2.97 13.67
CA GLU A 71 -8.25 2.99 15.10
C GLU A 71 -6.86 3.57 15.37
N LEU A 72 -5.87 3.26 14.53
CA LEU A 72 -4.51 3.79 14.66
C LEU A 72 -4.34 5.19 14.05
N GLY A 73 -5.36 5.70 13.35
CA GLY A 73 -5.32 6.99 12.67
C GLY A 73 -4.30 7.05 11.52
N LEU A 74 -4.00 5.92 10.90
CA LEU A 74 -2.97 5.77 9.87
C LEU A 74 -3.56 5.88 8.45
N PRO A 75 -2.78 6.34 7.45
CA PRO A 75 -3.14 6.23 6.04
C PRO A 75 -3.54 4.80 5.67
N PHE A 76 -4.58 4.65 4.86
CA PHE A 76 -5.03 3.35 4.36
C PHE A 76 -4.91 3.28 2.83
N TYR A 77 -4.15 2.31 2.34
CA TYR A 77 -4.02 2.04 0.92
C TYR A 77 -4.45 0.61 0.60
N ARG A 78 -5.42 0.47 -0.30
CA ARG A 78 -5.94 -0.82 -0.76
C ARG A 78 -5.40 -1.13 -2.14
N TRP A 79 -5.06 -2.39 -2.35
CA TRP A 79 -4.70 -2.96 -3.64
C TRP A 79 -5.48 -4.26 -3.85
N ASP A 80 -6.41 -4.23 -4.80
CA ASP A 80 -7.21 -5.37 -5.21
C ASP A 80 -6.45 -6.19 -6.26
N VAL A 81 -6.11 -7.43 -5.92
CA VAL A 81 -5.37 -8.33 -6.81
C VAL A 81 -6.31 -8.97 -7.81
N ARG A 82 -5.85 -9.09 -9.06
CA ARG A 82 -6.56 -9.72 -10.19
C ARG A 82 -5.65 -10.73 -10.87
N SER A 83 -6.23 -11.56 -11.72
CA SER A 83 -5.48 -12.56 -12.50
C SER A 83 -4.42 -11.97 -13.45
N THR A 84 -4.50 -10.67 -13.73
CA THR A 84 -3.54 -9.94 -14.56
C THR A 84 -2.60 -9.05 -13.75
N SER A 85 -2.77 -8.98 -12.43
CA SER A 85 -1.97 -8.11 -11.57
C SER A 85 -0.54 -8.60 -11.50
N LYS A 86 0.40 -7.65 -11.47
CA LYS A 86 1.82 -7.90 -11.27
C LYS A 86 2.30 -7.26 -9.97
N ALA A 87 3.28 -7.87 -9.31
CA ALA A 87 3.78 -7.38 -8.03
C ALA A 87 4.25 -5.91 -8.10
N GLN A 88 4.86 -5.54 -9.22
CA GLN A 88 5.29 -4.17 -9.52
C GLN A 88 4.14 -3.15 -9.40
N GLU A 89 2.90 -3.50 -9.76
CA GLU A 89 1.75 -2.57 -9.67
C GLU A 89 1.48 -2.11 -8.23
N GLY A 90 1.81 -2.95 -7.25
CA GLY A 90 1.75 -2.59 -5.83
C GLY A 90 2.72 -1.47 -5.47
N LEU A 91 3.85 -1.38 -6.17
CA LEU A 91 4.88 -0.35 -6.02
C LEU A 91 4.58 0.88 -6.89
N TYR A 92 4.46 0.69 -8.21
CA TYR A 92 4.18 1.77 -9.15
C TYR A 92 3.66 1.25 -10.50
N THR A 93 3.09 2.18 -11.28
CA THR A 93 2.83 2.00 -12.71
C THR A 93 3.48 3.14 -13.47
N TYR A 94 3.93 2.88 -14.69
CA TYR A 94 4.56 3.88 -15.56
C TYR A 94 3.90 3.90 -16.94
N ASP A 95 3.41 5.06 -17.36
CA ASP A 95 2.70 5.21 -18.64
C ASP A 95 3.65 5.67 -19.75
N ALA A 96 4.44 4.71 -20.26
CA ALA A 96 5.39 4.96 -21.35
C ALA A 96 4.68 5.35 -22.67
N ILE A 97 3.45 4.87 -22.88
CA ILE A 97 2.68 5.16 -24.10
C ILE A 97 2.22 6.62 -24.09
N LEU A 98 1.67 7.09 -22.97
CA LEU A 98 1.31 8.49 -22.79
C LEU A 98 2.52 9.40 -22.93
N ARG A 99 3.67 9.03 -22.36
CA ARG A 99 4.91 9.80 -22.53
C ARG A 99 5.35 9.87 -23.98
N LEU A 100 5.33 8.75 -24.70
CA LEU A 100 5.68 8.73 -26.12
C LEU A 100 4.74 9.63 -26.95
N HIS A 101 3.43 9.57 -26.67
CA HIS A 101 2.43 10.43 -27.30
C HIS A 101 2.73 11.93 -27.06
N ASP A 102 3.02 12.31 -25.81
CA ASP A 102 3.30 13.71 -25.47
C ASP A 102 4.63 14.18 -26.11
N VAL A 103 5.65 13.32 -26.19
CA VAL A 103 6.88 13.58 -26.97
C VAL A 103 6.57 13.84 -28.45
N GLN A 104 5.69 13.03 -29.06
CA GLN A 104 5.33 13.18 -30.48
C GLN A 104 4.55 14.48 -30.74
N THR A 105 3.67 14.87 -29.81
CA THR A 105 2.89 16.12 -29.90
C THR A 105 3.80 17.35 -29.92
N VAL A 106 4.80 17.38 -29.03
CA VAL A 106 5.82 18.44 -29.01
C VAL A 106 6.64 18.46 -30.30
N LYS A 107 7.10 17.30 -30.78
CA LYS A 107 7.89 17.20 -32.03
C LYS A 107 7.12 17.65 -33.27
N ALA A 108 5.82 17.41 -33.31
CA ALA A 108 4.96 17.79 -34.43
C ALA A 108 4.53 19.28 -34.40
N GLY A 109 4.84 20.02 -33.32
CA GLY A 109 4.35 21.39 -33.14
C GLY A 109 2.82 21.47 -32.99
N ALA A 110 2.18 20.36 -32.61
CA ALA A 110 0.72 20.23 -32.55
C ALA A 110 0.09 20.84 -31.29
N GLY A 111 0.90 21.50 -30.45
CA GLY A 111 0.50 22.14 -29.20
C GLY A 111 1.39 21.74 -28.03
N GLN A 112 1.04 22.23 -26.83
CA GLN A 112 1.73 21.89 -25.60
C GLN A 112 0.95 20.80 -24.84
N PRO A 113 1.53 19.63 -24.57
CA PRO A 113 0.86 18.59 -23.80
C PRO A 113 0.62 19.02 -22.34
N PRO A 114 -0.35 18.38 -21.64
CA PRO A 114 -0.63 18.69 -20.24
C PRO A 114 0.52 18.40 -19.27
N ARG A 115 1.45 17.52 -19.66
CA ARG A 115 2.64 17.13 -18.90
C ARG A 115 3.88 17.46 -19.73
N ASP A 116 4.97 17.82 -19.08
CA ASP A 116 6.25 17.97 -19.76
C ASP A 116 6.83 16.58 -20.09
N PRO A 117 7.04 16.22 -21.37
CA PRO A 117 7.65 14.94 -21.74
C PRO A 117 9.12 14.80 -21.31
N ALA A 118 9.79 15.92 -21.00
CA ALA A 118 11.13 15.96 -20.46
C ALA A 118 11.18 15.62 -18.96
N ASP A 119 10.03 15.55 -18.28
CA ASP A 119 9.88 15.09 -16.90
C ASP A 119 9.28 13.67 -16.87
N PRO A 120 10.10 12.61 -16.79
CA PRO A 120 9.62 11.23 -16.67
C PRO A 120 8.74 10.99 -15.43
N VAL A 121 8.92 11.74 -14.35
CA VAL A 121 8.22 11.56 -13.07
C VAL A 121 6.72 11.81 -13.25
N ALA A 122 6.35 12.72 -14.16
CA ALA A 122 4.96 13.04 -14.46
C ALA A 122 4.13 11.85 -15.01
N TYR A 123 4.80 10.76 -15.41
CA TYR A 123 4.19 9.57 -16.00
C TYR A 123 4.17 8.35 -15.07
N ARG A 124 4.77 8.45 -13.86
CA ARG A 124 4.62 7.42 -12.84
C ARG A 124 3.40 7.66 -11.95
N LYS A 125 2.81 6.57 -11.45
CA LYS A 125 1.82 6.59 -10.37
C LYS A 125 2.22 5.56 -9.33
N LEU A 126 2.28 5.98 -8.08
CA LEU A 126 2.57 5.09 -6.96
C LEU A 126 1.41 4.12 -6.71
N GLY A 127 1.73 2.85 -6.55
CA GLY A 127 0.84 1.80 -6.06
C GLY A 127 0.61 1.91 -4.55
N ALA A 128 -0.12 0.96 -3.96
CA ALA A 128 -0.45 1.00 -2.53
C ALA A 128 0.80 0.92 -1.63
N LEU A 129 1.72 0.00 -1.91
CA LEU A 129 2.99 -0.13 -1.22
C LEU A 129 3.91 1.05 -1.54
N GLY A 130 3.97 1.49 -2.80
CA GLY A 130 4.81 2.65 -3.17
C GLY A 130 4.38 3.94 -2.47
N LYS A 131 3.08 4.17 -2.30
CA LYS A 131 2.56 5.28 -1.48
C LYS A 131 3.00 5.14 -0.02
N ALA A 132 2.93 3.93 0.53
CA ALA A 132 3.36 3.68 1.90
C ALA A 132 4.87 3.92 2.10
N PHE A 133 5.71 3.50 1.15
CA PHE A 133 7.16 3.67 1.23
C PHE A 133 7.57 5.14 1.11
N ALA A 134 6.79 5.94 0.36
CA ALA A 134 7.04 7.36 0.18
C ALA A 134 6.62 8.23 1.39
N LEU A 135 5.93 7.67 2.39
CA LEU A 135 5.58 8.40 3.62
C LEU A 135 6.80 8.60 4.52
N THR A 136 6.87 9.77 5.14
CA THR A 136 7.99 10.16 6.01
C THR A 136 7.57 10.46 7.44
N GLU A 137 6.28 10.68 7.66
CA GLU A 137 5.68 11.13 8.91
C GLU A 137 5.16 9.99 9.79
N CYS A 138 4.71 8.87 9.20
CA CYS A 138 4.13 7.72 9.88
C CYS A 138 4.04 6.51 8.93
N PRO A 139 3.88 5.27 9.44
CA PRO A 139 3.57 4.11 8.60
C PRO A 139 2.16 4.20 8.01
N ALA A 140 1.90 3.44 6.95
CA ALA A 140 0.55 3.21 6.43
C ALA A 140 0.08 1.78 6.70
N VAL A 141 -1.24 1.58 6.73
CA VAL A 141 -1.85 0.26 6.60
C VAL A 141 -2.09 -0.03 5.12
N VAL A 142 -1.53 -1.14 4.65
CA VAL A 142 -1.68 -1.59 3.26
C VAL A 142 -2.48 -2.90 3.24
N LEU A 143 -3.63 -2.88 2.57
CA LEU A 143 -4.44 -4.07 2.30
C LEU A 143 -4.11 -4.59 0.89
N ILE A 144 -3.62 -5.83 0.82
CA ILE A 144 -3.50 -6.61 -0.41
C ILE A 144 -4.66 -7.60 -0.42
N ASP A 145 -5.71 -7.30 -1.18
CA ASP A 145 -6.97 -8.04 -1.12
C ASP A 145 -7.03 -9.12 -2.21
N GLU A 146 -7.55 -10.29 -1.87
CA GLU A 146 -7.84 -11.41 -2.78
C GLU A 146 -6.61 -11.94 -3.55
N ILE A 147 -5.51 -12.22 -2.83
CA ILE A 147 -4.27 -12.75 -3.43
C ILE A 147 -4.48 -14.09 -4.14
N ASP A 148 -5.51 -14.86 -3.75
CA ASP A 148 -5.92 -16.11 -4.39
C ASP A 148 -6.32 -15.95 -5.86
N LYS A 149 -6.65 -14.72 -6.31
CA LYS A 149 -7.02 -14.45 -7.71
C LYS A 149 -5.82 -14.20 -8.61
N ALA A 150 -4.62 -14.07 -8.06
CA ALA A 150 -3.43 -13.75 -8.82
C ALA A 150 -2.98 -14.91 -9.72
N ASP A 151 -2.06 -14.61 -10.65
CA ASP A 151 -1.34 -15.67 -11.36
C ASP A 151 -0.39 -16.45 -10.42
N VAL A 152 0.15 -17.57 -10.91
CA VAL A 152 0.99 -18.48 -10.11
C VAL A 152 2.33 -17.86 -9.68
N ASP A 153 2.82 -16.86 -10.41
CA ASP A 153 4.12 -16.24 -10.15
C ASP A 153 3.98 -15.10 -9.12
N PHE A 154 2.81 -14.48 -9.06
CA PHE A 154 2.54 -13.30 -8.24
C PHE A 154 2.90 -13.44 -6.74
N PRO A 155 2.57 -14.53 -6.02
CA PRO A 155 2.94 -14.63 -4.60
C PRO A 155 4.45 -14.58 -4.37
N ASN A 156 5.25 -15.23 -5.23
CA ASN A 156 6.71 -15.21 -5.12
C ASN A 156 7.28 -13.83 -5.46
N ASP A 157 6.75 -13.18 -6.50
CA ASP A 157 7.13 -11.82 -6.86
C ASP A 157 6.79 -10.84 -5.73
N LEU A 158 5.62 -11.02 -5.09
CA LEU A 158 5.21 -10.20 -3.96
C LEU A 158 6.11 -10.40 -2.75
N LEU A 159 6.56 -11.63 -2.47
CA LEU A 159 7.54 -11.88 -1.40
C LEU A 159 8.80 -11.05 -1.60
N THR A 160 9.29 -10.92 -2.84
CA THR A 160 10.46 -10.07 -3.14
C THR A 160 10.21 -8.60 -2.83
N VAL A 161 8.99 -8.11 -3.07
CA VAL A 161 8.58 -6.73 -2.76
C VAL A 161 8.41 -6.49 -1.26
N LEU A 162 7.99 -7.53 -0.51
CA LEU A 162 7.77 -7.48 0.94
C LEU A 162 9.01 -7.92 1.75
N ASP A 163 10.09 -8.30 1.08
CA ASP A 163 11.36 -8.66 1.73
C ASP A 163 12.27 -7.44 1.86
N GLU A 164 13.19 -7.50 2.81
CA GLU A 164 14.13 -6.40 3.03
C GLU A 164 15.19 -6.36 1.91
N PRO A 165 15.60 -5.16 1.43
CA PRO A 165 15.19 -3.84 1.91
C PRO A 165 13.85 -3.34 1.33
N TRP A 166 13.06 -2.68 2.18
CA TRP A 166 11.82 -1.98 1.80
C TRP A 166 12.15 -0.71 1.00
N GLU A 167 12.39 -0.89 -0.29
CA GLU A 167 12.86 0.14 -1.22
C GLU A 167 11.97 0.17 -2.47
N LEU A 168 11.67 1.38 -2.94
CA LEU A 168 10.99 1.62 -4.21
C LEU A 168 11.98 2.23 -5.20
N HIS A 169 12.30 1.48 -6.26
CA HIS A 169 13.08 1.98 -7.39
C HIS A 169 12.21 2.02 -8.64
N ILE A 170 12.25 3.15 -9.37
CA ILE A 170 11.50 3.38 -10.61
C ILE A 170 12.52 3.74 -11.70
N PRO A 171 13.09 2.73 -12.39
CA PRO A 171 14.17 2.95 -13.34
C PRO A 171 13.80 3.92 -14.47
N GLU A 172 12.53 3.94 -14.87
CA GLU A 172 12.03 4.77 -15.97
C GLU A 172 12.10 6.27 -15.67
N THR A 173 12.12 6.66 -14.39
CA THR A 173 12.20 8.07 -13.99
C THR A 173 13.63 8.55 -13.77
N GLY A 174 14.58 7.64 -13.51
CA GLY A 174 15.94 7.99 -13.12
C GLY A 174 16.04 8.66 -11.74
N GLU A 175 14.95 8.66 -10.97
CA GLU A 175 14.97 9.12 -9.58
C GLU A 175 15.79 8.17 -8.72
N PRO A 176 16.49 8.68 -7.68
CA PRO A 176 17.10 7.80 -6.69
C PRO A 176 16.03 6.92 -6.04
N PRO A 177 16.37 5.70 -5.63
CA PRO A 177 15.42 4.85 -4.94
C PRO A 177 14.87 5.50 -3.66
N ILE A 178 13.59 5.29 -3.41
CA ILE A 178 12.88 5.77 -2.23
C ILE A 178 12.98 4.67 -1.17
N GLN A 179 13.83 4.90 -0.16
CA GLN A 179 13.93 4.03 1.00
C GLN A 179 12.76 4.31 1.96
N ALA A 180 12.01 3.27 2.33
CA ALA A 180 10.96 3.42 3.34
C ALA A 180 11.57 3.81 4.70
N THR A 181 11.09 4.91 5.28
CA THR A 181 11.50 5.35 6.63
C THR A 181 10.67 4.66 7.72
N HIS A 182 9.46 4.24 7.37
CA HIS A 182 8.52 3.54 8.23
C HIS A 182 8.03 2.27 7.51
N TYR A 183 8.01 1.15 8.20
CA TYR A 183 7.52 -0.11 7.64
C TYR A 183 5.99 -0.12 7.64
N PRO A 184 5.33 -0.43 6.51
CA PRO A 184 3.89 -0.50 6.46
C PRO A 184 3.34 -1.69 7.26
N ILE A 185 2.14 -1.53 7.80
CA ILE A 185 1.35 -2.62 8.35
C ILE A 185 0.63 -3.29 7.19
N VAL A 186 1.18 -4.42 6.72
CA VAL A 186 0.65 -5.13 5.55
C VAL A 186 -0.33 -6.22 6.00
N ILE A 187 -1.55 -6.18 5.48
CA ILE A 187 -2.57 -7.21 5.65
C ILE A 187 -2.88 -7.79 4.27
N VAL A 188 -2.73 -9.09 4.13
CA VAL A 188 -3.01 -9.85 2.91
C VAL A 188 -4.26 -10.69 3.15
N THR A 189 -5.19 -10.75 2.19
CA THR A 189 -6.37 -11.60 2.31
C THR A 189 -6.39 -12.66 1.21
N SER A 190 -6.86 -13.85 1.58
CA SER A 190 -7.16 -14.95 0.67
C SER A 190 -8.51 -15.54 1.04
N ASN A 191 -9.23 -16.07 0.06
CA ASN A 191 -10.41 -16.92 0.31
C ASN A 191 -10.04 -18.40 0.44
#